data_AF-A0A1J4YRR0-F1
#
_entry.id   AF-A0A1J4YRR0-F1
#
_cell.length_a   1.000
_cell.length_b   1.000
_cell.length_c   1.000
_cell.angle_alpha   90.00
_cell.angle_beta   90.00
_cell.angle_gamma   90.00
#
_symmetry.space_group_name_H-M   'P 1'
#
loop_
_entity.id
_entity.type
_entity.pdbx_description
1 polymer ?
#
loop_
_entity_poly.entity_id
_entity_poly.type
_entity_poly.pdbx_seq_one_letter_code
_entity_poly.pdbx_strand_id
1 'polypeptide(L)'
;MCLLFPLGVISHYNLLFLIFSMGYYLYLQKNQIYTKNWLYVTGFFVLGLLILLYLPIRSLNQPLYDWEDPQTLKRFWQVIARLRYGSLNLAQGGAPPLNWQIFLDKLIFFVNSIISNVTLAGFLIGIAGMLYGFSKKQFKQKMIILIISLLWTGPGFILLANVKLDSGTMELLRRFLYLPLVFWVIILGLGIFWIYSKNKYISYLSLIIPFVLLIRNYDALYYRHQFVFYDYAKNILRSLPENSLLFSDRADEMEFVLSYLLYAEKRRQDIEFIDCNAAVSKSIYGDNYYRIWGPPRLRIREQVEKGIINRVEKPVYYATFLPEQVNIPKINLGLVYIAKPIDRLTNLYPWDFIPWDEIYSLRKPVESDIRAVNLYNSYFQLMSEYFYEHNSIEKAEKMLEYANIYYGKKDWRLRVAYWYFQKGYLDKAEKMYNEALEINPSWLEALSNLGVVYERQGRNSEAINCYRKAIEIKPDYTEAYFNLGVVYWKLKKWDKVTECFEKVLTYNPEHQEAKKFLAIVKGKRKNGTEETSEKRGH
;
A
#
# COMPACT_ATOMS: atom_id res chain seq x y z
N MET A 1 -28.05 -18.92 -16.76
CA MET A 1 -27.02 -18.34 -15.86
C MET A 1 -25.86 -19.30 -15.53
N CYS A 2 -25.68 -20.45 -16.20
CA CYS A 2 -24.57 -21.39 -15.92
C CYS A 2 -23.74 -21.84 -17.15
N LEU A 3 -23.69 -21.05 -18.23
CA LEU A 3 -22.85 -21.39 -19.42
C LEU A 3 -21.94 -20.25 -19.90
N LEU A 4 -21.87 -19.14 -19.16
CA LEU A 4 -21.01 -17.99 -19.50
C LEU A 4 -19.88 -17.72 -18.49
N PHE A 5 -19.77 -18.54 -17.45
CA PHE A 5 -18.73 -18.41 -16.42
C PHE A 5 -17.42 -19.18 -16.68
N PRO A 6 -17.34 -20.22 -17.54
CA PRO A 6 -16.07 -20.90 -17.80
C PRO A 6 -15.40 -20.35 -19.06
N LEU A 7 -15.32 -19.01 -19.22
CA LEU A 7 -14.49 -18.34 -20.25
C LEU A 7 -13.41 -17.37 -19.71
N GLY A 8 -13.20 -17.32 -18.39
CA GLY A 8 -11.85 -17.15 -17.84
C GLY A 8 -11.09 -15.95 -18.37
N VAL A 9 -11.52 -14.80 -17.87
CA VAL A 9 -10.95 -13.50 -18.13
C VAL A 9 -10.46 -12.86 -16.82
N ILE A 10 -9.15 -12.62 -16.65
CA ILE A 10 -8.56 -12.14 -15.37
C ILE A 10 -9.04 -10.70 -15.08
N SER A 11 -9.45 -9.97 -16.12
CA SER A 11 -10.00 -8.64 -16.05
C SER A 11 -11.02 -8.46 -17.17
N HIS A 12 -12.19 -7.87 -16.86
CA HIS A 12 -13.38 -7.61 -17.71
C HIS A 12 -13.13 -7.28 -19.21
N TYR A 13 -11.92 -6.86 -19.57
CA TYR A 13 -11.42 -6.67 -20.93
C TYR A 13 -11.33 -7.93 -21.81
N ASN A 14 -11.01 -9.13 -21.29
CA ASN A 14 -10.88 -10.33 -22.18
C ASN A 14 -12.23 -10.92 -22.65
N LEU A 15 -13.34 -10.57 -21.99
CA LEU A 15 -14.69 -11.00 -22.39
C LEU A 15 -15.11 -10.26 -23.67
N LEU A 16 -14.73 -8.98 -23.78
CA LEU A 16 -14.86 -8.19 -25.00
C LEU A 16 -14.13 -8.87 -26.17
N PHE A 17 -12.91 -9.37 -25.94
CA PHE A 17 -12.06 -9.93 -26.99
C PHE A 17 -12.57 -11.27 -27.54
N LEU A 18 -13.15 -12.13 -26.70
CA LEU A 18 -13.78 -13.36 -27.18
C LEU A 18 -15.04 -13.08 -28.03
N ILE A 19 -15.83 -12.07 -27.65
CA ILE A 19 -17.00 -11.59 -28.40
C ILE A 19 -16.56 -10.99 -29.75
N PHE A 20 -15.46 -10.24 -29.79
CA PHE A 20 -14.87 -9.72 -31.03
C PHE A 20 -14.35 -10.83 -31.95
N SER A 21 -13.65 -11.83 -31.40
CA SER A 21 -13.14 -12.97 -32.16
C SER A 21 -14.25 -13.85 -32.72
N MET A 22 -15.34 -14.08 -31.98
CA MET A 22 -16.54 -14.76 -32.47
C MET A 22 -17.26 -13.95 -33.55
N GLY A 23 -17.41 -12.63 -33.37
CA GLY A 23 -18.00 -11.74 -34.38
C GLY A 23 -17.19 -11.71 -35.69
N TYR A 24 -15.86 -11.67 -35.59
CA TYR A 24 -14.97 -11.71 -36.75
C TYR A 24 -14.94 -13.10 -37.41
N TYR A 25 -15.02 -14.17 -36.64
CA TYR A 25 -15.18 -15.54 -37.16
C TYR A 25 -16.49 -15.72 -37.94
N LEU A 26 -17.60 -15.17 -37.43
CA LEU A 26 -18.90 -15.14 -38.12
C LEU A 26 -18.86 -14.27 -39.38
N TYR A 27 -18.15 -13.13 -39.35
CA TYR A 27 -17.87 -12.28 -40.52
C TYR A 27 -17.11 -13.02 -41.63
N LEU A 28 -16.13 -13.86 -41.27
CA LEU A 28 -15.33 -14.64 -42.21
C LEU A 28 -16.10 -15.83 -42.82
N GLN A 29 -17.25 -16.22 -42.25
CA GLN A 29 -17.88 -17.51 -42.55
C GLN A 29 -18.81 -17.54 -43.78
N LYS A 30 -19.33 -16.44 -44.37
CA LYS A 30 -20.12 -16.59 -45.64
C LYS A 30 -20.38 -15.31 -46.46
N ASN A 31 -19.56 -15.11 -47.48
CA ASN A 31 -19.93 -15.08 -48.91
C ASN A 31 -21.28 -14.53 -49.43
N GLN A 32 -21.99 -13.57 -48.81
CA GLN A 32 -23.13 -12.92 -49.51
C GLN A 32 -23.62 -11.55 -49.02
N ILE A 33 -22.75 -10.67 -48.50
CA ILE A 33 -23.14 -9.25 -48.31
C ILE A 33 -22.04 -8.35 -48.86
N TYR A 34 -22.06 -8.20 -50.19
CA TYR A 34 -21.50 -7.02 -50.82
C TYR A 34 -22.32 -5.81 -50.34
N THR A 35 -21.60 -4.77 -49.93
CA THR A 35 -22.06 -3.43 -49.53
C THR A 35 -22.55 -3.27 -48.09
N LYS A 36 -21.89 -2.33 -47.38
CA LYS A 36 -22.10 -1.86 -45.99
C LYS A 36 -21.58 -2.73 -44.82
N ASN A 37 -20.35 -3.23 -44.96
CA ASN A 37 -19.60 -3.85 -43.85
C ASN A 37 -18.99 -2.86 -42.83
N TRP A 38 -18.99 -1.55 -43.10
CA TRP A 38 -18.50 -0.59 -42.12
C TRP A 38 -19.45 -0.44 -40.93
N LEU A 39 -20.77 -0.57 -41.12
CA LEU A 39 -21.77 -0.34 -40.07
C LEU A 39 -21.78 -1.39 -38.95
N TYR A 40 -21.45 -2.65 -39.26
CA TYR A 40 -21.36 -3.72 -38.25
C TYR A 40 -20.02 -3.67 -37.51
N VAL A 41 -18.91 -3.42 -38.21
CA VAL A 41 -17.60 -3.19 -37.58
C VAL A 41 -17.63 -1.92 -36.71
N THR A 42 -18.26 -0.83 -37.17
CA THR A 42 -18.46 0.39 -36.37
C THR A 42 -19.52 0.21 -35.29
N GLY A 43 -20.61 -0.51 -35.51
CA GLY A 43 -21.63 -0.79 -34.49
C GLY A 43 -21.12 -1.65 -33.34
N PHE A 44 -20.29 -2.65 -33.61
CA PHE A 44 -19.64 -3.48 -32.58
C PHE A 44 -18.42 -2.79 -31.95
N PHE A 45 -17.69 -1.94 -32.69
CA PHE A 45 -16.71 -1.00 -32.12
C PHE A 45 -17.38 -0.01 -31.16
N VAL A 46 -18.57 0.53 -31.51
CA VAL A 46 -19.38 1.41 -30.67
C VAL A 46 -19.96 0.68 -29.45
N LEU A 47 -20.41 -0.57 -29.57
CA LEU A 47 -20.88 -1.39 -28.43
C LEU A 47 -19.74 -1.79 -27.46
N GLY A 48 -18.53 -2.03 -27.97
CA GLY A 48 -17.31 -2.20 -27.17
C GLY A 48 -16.82 -0.89 -26.55
N LEU A 49 -16.99 0.23 -27.26
CA LEU A 49 -16.84 1.59 -26.71
C LEU A 49 -17.87 1.85 -25.60
N LEU A 50 -19.13 1.43 -25.72
CA LEU A 50 -20.20 1.69 -24.74
C LEU A 50 -20.02 0.95 -23.41
N ILE A 51 -19.39 -0.23 -23.42
CA ILE A 51 -19.03 -0.98 -22.20
C ILE A 51 -17.76 -0.39 -21.55
N LEU A 52 -16.82 0.12 -22.37
CA LEU A 52 -15.73 1.01 -21.93
C LEU A 52 -16.22 2.41 -21.53
N LEU A 53 -17.45 2.81 -21.89
CA LEU A 53 -18.11 4.07 -21.52
C LEU A 53 -19.14 3.91 -20.38
N TYR A 54 -19.34 2.71 -19.81
CA TYR A 54 -20.34 2.45 -18.75
C TYR A 54 -19.93 2.98 -17.37
N LEU A 55 -18.66 2.81 -16.97
CA LEU A 55 -18.06 3.63 -15.91
C LEU A 55 -17.91 5.07 -16.44
N PRO A 56 -17.50 5.27 -17.71
CA PRO A 56 -17.36 6.59 -18.30
C PRO A 56 -18.55 7.54 -18.55
N ILE A 57 -19.77 7.11 -18.28
CA ILE A 57 -20.98 7.97 -18.36
C ILE A 57 -21.52 8.24 -16.97
N ARG A 58 -21.12 7.43 -15.99
CA ARG A 58 -21.84 7.28 -14.73
C ARG A 58 -21.27 8.08 -13.57
N SER A 59 -20.03 8.51 -13.68
CA SER A 59 -19.50 9.48 -12.74
C SER A 59 -19.61 10.94 -13.21
N LEU A 60 -20.40 11.19 -14.27
CA LEU A 60 -20.48 12.51 -14.93
C LEU A 60 -21.39 13.48 -14.16
N ASN A 61 -21.85 13.11 -12.96
CA ASN A 61 -22.29 14.08 -11.98
C ASN A 61 -21.32 14.01 -10.80
N GLN A 62 -20.70 15.14 -10.47
CA GLN A 62 -19.56 15.19 -9.56
C GLN A 62 -19.89 14.56 -8.18
N PRO A 63 -18.99 13.72 -7.60
CA PRO A 63 -17.67 13.25 -8.08
C PRO A 63 -17.60 11.76 -8.54
N LEU A 64 -16.38 11.34 -8.93
CA LEU A 64 -15.85 10.25 -9.77
C LEU A 64 -15.51 10.59 -11.22
N TYR A 65 -15.92 11.76 -11.70
CA TYR A 65 -15.32 12.34 -12.88
C TYR A 65 -14.91 13.77 -12.68
N ASP A 66 -13.61 13.95 -12.79
CA ASP A 66 -13.07 15.11 -13.49
C ASP A 66 -11.72 14.75 -14.14
N TRP A 67 -11.76 14.34 -15.41
CA TRP A 67 -10.55 14.27 -16.27
C TRP A 67 -10.31 15.62 -16.99
N GLU A 68 -11.05 16.66 -16.63
CA GLU A 68 -11.39 17.82 -17.45
C GLU A 68 -11.11 19.11 -16.65
N ASP A 69 -10.55 20.16 -17.23
CA ASP A 69 -11.37 21.15 -17.95
C ASP A 69 -10.67 21.65 -19.25
N PRO A 70 -11.30 22.36 -20.20
CA PRO A 70 -12.20 21.95 -21.29
C PRO A 70 -11.48 22.03 -22.67
N GLN A 71 -10.47 21.20 -22.90
CA GLN A 71 -9.85 21.03 -24.25
C GLN A 71 -9.74 19.53 -24.61
N THR A 72 -10.90 18.88 -24.61
CA THR A 72 -11.20 17.44 -24.57
C THR A 72 -10.48 16.57 -25.61
N LEU A 73 -10.34 17.01 -26.87
CA LEU A 73 -9.73 16.16 -27.91
C LEU A 73 -8.20 16.08 -27.81
N LYS A 74 -7.52 17.22 -27.59
CA LYS A 74 -6.04 17.28 -27.48
C LYS A 74 -5.54 16.46 -26.30
N ARG A 75 -6.31 16.41 -25.21
CA ARG A 75 -5.98 15.65 -24.00
C ARG A 75 -6.23 14.16 -24.17
N PHE A 76 -7.34 13.77 -24.80
CA PHE A 76 -7.58 12.38 -25.21
C PHE A 76 -6.39 11.84 -26.02
N TRP A 77 -5.92 12.61 -27.01
CA TRP A 77 -4.73 12.24 -27.78
C TRP A 77 -3.44 12.16 -26.95
N GLN A 78 -3.24 13.04 -25.97
CA GLN A 78 -2.07 12.97 -25.08
C GLN A 78 -2.10 11.76 -24.13
N VAL A 79 -3.28 11.30 -23.73
CA VAL A 79 -3.47 10.07 -22.92
C VAL A 79 -3.23 8.84 -23.77
N ILE A 80 -3.87 8.76 -24.94
CA ILE A 80 -3.70 7.65 -25.90
C ILE A 80 -2.24 7.54 -26.37
N ALA A 81 -1.59 8.66 -26.67
CA ALA A 81 -0.18 8.71 -27.08
C ALA A 81 0.82 8.73 -25.91
N ARG A 82 0.33 8.66 -24.66
CA ARG A 82 1.14 8.65 -23.43
C ARG A 82 2.19 9.76 -23.30
N LEU A 83 1.94 10.92 -23.90
CA LEU A 83 2.88 12.05 -23.94
C LEU A 83 3.08 12.75 -22.57
N ARG A 84 2.24 12.45 -21.58
CA ARG A 84 2.28 13.04 -20.22
C ARG A 84 2.72 12.07 -19.12
N TYR A 85 2.90 10.78 -19.42
CA TYR A 85 3.28 9.77 -18.43
C TYR A 85 4.78 9.53 -18.52
N GLY A 86 5.56 10.05 -17.57
CA GLY A 86 7.00 9.83 -17.54
C GLY A 86 7.43 8.44 -17.06
N SER A 87 6.58 7.83 -16.22
CA SER A 87 6.63 6.41 -15.90
C SER A 87 5.23 5.89 -15.58
N LEU A 88 5.03 4.58 -15.48
CA LEU A 88 3.76 4.03 -14.96
C LEU A 88 3.68 4.09 -13.44
N ASN A 89 4.79 4.34 -12.74
CA ASN A 89 4.74 4.76 -11.35
C ASN A 89 4.23 6.21 -11.28
N LEU A 90 2.91 6.31 -11.33
CA LEU A 90 2.11 7.52 -11.18
C LEU A 90 2.26 8.51 -12.34
N ALA A 91 1.18 9.26 -12.55
CA ALA A 91 1.18 10.50 -13.29
C ALA A 91 2.12 11.52 -12.61
N GLN A 92 3.45 11.31 -12.63
CA GLN A 92 4.50 12.17 -12.07
C GLN A 92 5.76 12.08 -12.97
N GLY A 93 6.22 13.23 -13.45
CA GLY A 93 7.46 13.36 -14.24
C GLY A 93 7.25 13.37 -15.76
N GLY A 94 8.10 14.15 -16.45
CA GLY A 94 8.18 14.13 -17.92
C GLY A 94 8.87 12.87 -18.40
N ALA A 95 8.35 12.29 -19.48
CA ALA A 95 8.94 11.13 -20.12
C ALA A 95 10.35 11.45 -20.67
N PRO A 96 11.39 10.65 -20.35
CA PRO A 96 12.70 10.82 -20.97
C PRO A 96 12.58 10.68 -22.49
N PRO A 97 13.44 11.30 -23.31
CA PRO A 97 13.37 11.15 -24.76
C PRO A 97 13.56 9.68 -25.18
N LEU A 98 12.79 9.24 -26.19
CA LEU A 98 12.95 7.92 -26.80
C LEU A 98 14.40 7.73 -27.26
N ASN A 99 15.04 6.69 -26.77
CA ASN A 99 16.36 6.26 -27.23
C ASN A 99 16.32 4.76 -27.60
N TRP A 100 17.35 4.33 -28.34
CA TRP A 100 17.40 2.97 -28.88
C TRP A 100 17.42 1.88 -27.80
N GLN A 101 18.06 2.15 -26.65
CA GLN A 101 18.12 1.20 -25.54
C GLN A 101 16.72 0.96 -24.92
N ILE A 102 15.98 2.03 -24.67
CA ILE A 102 14.61 1.96 -24.14
C ILE A 102 13.68 1.18 -25.09
N PHE A 103 13.88 1.32 -26.41
CA PHE A 103 13.15 0.56 -27.41
C PHE A 103 13.45 -0.95 -27.33
N LEU A 104 14.73 -1.33 -27.21
CA LEU A 104 15.13 -2.73 -27.07
C LEU A 104 14.60 -3.37 -25.79
N ASP A 105 14.70 -2.67 -24.65
CA ASP A 105 14.19 -3.17 -23.36
C ASP A 105 12.68 -3.47 -23.44
N LYS A 106 11.93 -2.63 -24.15
CA LYS A 106 10.48 -2.83 -24.41
C LYS A 106 10.18 -4.01 -25.30
N LEU A 107 11.00 -4.23 -26.32
CA LEU A 107 10.85 -5.37 -27.23
C LEU A 107 11.13 -6.68 -26.50
N ILE A 108 12.22 -6.74 -25.72
CA ILE A 108 12.56 -7.89 -24.88
C ILE A 108 11.44 -8.19 -23.88
N PHE A 109 10.92 -7.15 -23.23
CA PHE A 109 9.82 -7.30 -22.30
C PHE A 109 8.55 -7.85 -22.95
N PHE A 110 8.18 -7.35 -24.12
CA PHE A 110 7.04 -7.84 -24.87
C PHE A 110 7.20 -9.33 -25.22
N VAL A 111 8.39 -9.73 -25.70
CA VAL A 111 8.70 -11.13 -26.00
C VAL A 111 8.60 -12.01 -24.75
N ASN A 112 9.20 -11.59 -23.64
CA ASN A 112 9.12 -12.31 -22.36
C ASN A 112 7.67 -12.41 -21.84
N SER A 113 6.86 -11.38 -22.09
CA SER A 113 5.43 -11.40 -21.75
C SER A 113 4.67 -12.42 -22.58
N ILE A 114 4.96 -12.58 -23.87
CA ILE A 114 4.37 -13.66 -24.68
C ILE A 114 4.80 -15.02 -24.16
N ILE A 115 6.11 -15.22 -23.95
CA ILE A 115 6.67 -16.52 -23.52
C ILE A 115 6.09 -16.96 -22.17
N SER A 116 5.93 -16.04 -21.22
CA SER A 116 5.37 -16.33 -19.90
C SER A 116 3.87 -16.61 -19.90
N ASN A 117 3.12 -16.12 -20.90
CA ASN A 117 1.65 -16.23 -20.95
C ASN A 117 1.12 -17.20 -22.02
N VAL A 118 1.98 -17.70 -22.91
CA VAL A 118 1.58 -18.54 -24.05
C VAL A 118 2.33 -19.86 -24.01
N THR A 119 1.58 -20.97 -24.01
CA THR A 119 2.17 -22.32 -24.12
C THR A 119 2.85 -22.51 -25.47
N LEU A 120 3.83 -23.41 -25.57
CA LEU A 120 4.49 -23.74 -26.85
C LEU A 120 3.49 -24.07 -27.96
N ALA A 121 2.43 -24.82 -27.66
CA ALA A 121 1.37 -25.15 -28.62
C ALA A 121 0.59 -23.91 -29.08
N GLY A 122 0.19 -23.04 -28.15
CA GLY A 122 -0.43 -21.75 -28.49
C GLY A 122 0.51 -20.87 -29.31
N PHE A 123 1.81 -20.92 -29.02
CA PHE A 123 2.80 -20.16 -29.77
C PHE A 123 2.88 -20.61 -31.24
N LEU A 124 2.96 -21.92 -31.48
CA LEU A 124 2.99 -22.51 -32.81
C LEU A 124 1.70 -22.28 -33.62
N ILE A 125 0.53 -22.38 -32.98
CA ILE A 125 -0.76 -22.04 -33.62
C ILE A 125 -0.80 -20.56 -34.00
N GLY A 126 -0.24 -19.70 -33.15
CA GLY A 126 -0.10 -18.29 -33.44
C GLY A 126 0.75 -18.06 -34.70
N ILE A 127 1.94 -18.67 -34.78
CA ILE A 127 2.78 -18.59 -35.99
C ILE A 127 2.01 -19.04 -37.24
N ALA A 128 1.28 -20.16 -37.17
CA ALA A 128 0.47 -20.65 -38.28
C ALA A 128 -0.63 -19.64 -38.71
N GLY A 129 -1.29 -19.00 -37.74
CA GLY A 129 -2.28 -17.96 -37.99
C GLY A 129 -1.70 -16.69 -38.60
N MET A 130 -0.48 -16.32 -38.17
CA MET A 130 0.26 -15.20 -38.73
C MET A 130 0.59 -15.50 -40.20
N LEU A 131 1.23 -16.65 -40.49
CA LEU A 131 1.54 -17.11 -41.85
C LEU A 131 0.30 -17.21 -42.75
N TYR A 132 -0.82 -17.68 -42.20
CA TYR A 132 -2.09 -17.71 -42.92
C TYR A 132 -2.62 -16.32 -43.27
N GLY A 133 -2.53 -15.38 -42.33
CA GLY A 133 -2.86 -13.97 -42.55
C GLY A 133 -2.04 -13.32 -43.67
N PHE A 134 -0.78 -13.73 -43.83
CA PHE A 134 0.14 -13.28 -44.88
C PHE A 134 -0.09 -13.92 -46.28
N SER A 135 -1.03 -14.85 -46.43
CA SER A 135 -1.25 -15.56 -47.70
C SER A 135 -2.03 -14.76 -48.77
N LYS A 136 -1.64 -14.90 -50.06
CA LYS A 136 -1.99 -13.98 -51.18
C LYS A 136 -3.48 -13.80 -51.52
N LYS A 137 -4.39 -14.73 -51.17
CA LYS A 137 -5.79 -14.71 -51.68
C LYS A 137 -6.74 -13.70 -51.01
N GLN A 138 -6.38 -13.16 -49.84
CA GLN A 138 -7.16 -12.13 -49.11
C GLN A 138 -6.26 -11.05 -48.47
N PHE A 139 -5.10 -10.84 -49.10
CA PHE A 139 -3.93 -10.14 -48.55
C PHE A 139 -4.22 -8.72 -48.06
N LYS A 140 -4.91 -7.88 -48.85
CA LYS A 140 -5.05 -6.45 -48.50
C LYS A 140 -5.87 -6.20 -47.21
N GLN A 141 -7.02 -6.84 -47.04
CA GLN A 141 -7.90 -6.57 -45.88
C GLN A 141 -7.37 -7.20 -44.57
N LYS A 142 -6.89 -8.46 -44.64
CA LYS A 142 -6.37 -9.18 -43.48
C LYS A 142 -5.06 -8.58 -42.95
N MET A 143 -4.18 -8.11 -43.85
CA MET A 143 -2.94 -7.44 -43.48
C MET A 143 -3.15 -6.07 -42.82
N ILE A 144 -4.08 -5.27 -43.33
CA ILE A 144 -4.40 -3.96 -42.74
C ILE A 144 -4.90 -4.15 -41.31
N ILE A 145 -5.77 -5.14 -41.07
CA ILE A 145 -6.26 -5.45 -39.72
C ILE A 145 -5.11 -5.92 -38.81
N LEU A 146 -4.23 -6.79 -39.28
CA LEU A 146 -3.06 -7.26 -38.53
C LEU A 146 -2.10 -6.10 -38.17
N ILE A 147 -1.79 -5.23 -39.12
CA ILE A 147 -0.90 -4.08 -38.90
C ILE A 147 -1.55 -3.04 -37.97
N ILE A 148 -2.83 -2.71 -38.18
CA ILE A 148 -3.58 -1.81 -37.29
C ILE A 148 -3.64 -2.41 -35.89
N SER A 149 -3.94 -3.70 -35.75
CA SER A 149 -3.95 -4.36 -34.43
C SER A 149 -2.56 -4.37 -33.78
N LEU A 150 -1.48 -4.60 -34.54
CA LEU A 150 -0.11 -4.53 -34.03
C LEU A 150 0.25 -3.13 -33.52
N LEU A 151 -0.16 -2.08 -34.24
CA LEU A 151 0.14 -0.68 -33.89
C LEU A 151 -0.70 -0.17 -32.71
N TRP A 152 -1.98 -0.54 -32.68
CA TRP A 152 -2.98 -0.01 -31.73
C TRP A 152 -3.27 -0.92 -30.55
N THR A 153 -2.71 -2.13 -30.54
CA THR A 153 -2.74 -3.02 -29.38
C THR A 153 -1.31 -3.34 -28.98
N GLY A 154 -1.08 -3.46 -27.68
CA GLY A 154 0.01 -4.25 -27.17
C GLY A 154 1.42 -3.88 -27.63
N PRO A 155 2.07 -4.64 -28.53
CA PRO A 155 3.44 -4.35 -28.97
C PRO A 155 3.61 -2.94 -29.52
N GLY A 156 2.78 -2.48 -30.45
CA GLY A 156 2.86 -1.11 -30.96
C GLY A 156 2.58 -0.09 -29.87
N PHE A 157 1.61 -0.36 -29.00
CA PHE A 157 1.26 0.54 -27.90
C PHE A 157 2.36 0.65 -26.82
N ILE A 158 3.07 -0.44 -26.50
CA ILE A 158 4.23 -0.45 -25.58
C ILE A 158 5.40 0.31 -26.21
N LEU A 159 5.66 0.08 -27.50
CA LEU A 159 6.75 0.73 -28.22
C LEU A 159 6.52 2.24 -28.40
N LEU A 160 5.25 2.68 -28.47
CA LEU A 160 4.85 4.09 -28.53
C LEU A 160 4.86 4.79 -27.16
N ALA A 161 4.80 4.04 -26.05
CA ALA A 161 4.82 4.63 -24.71
C ALA A 161 6.20 5.19 -24.39
N ASN A 162 6.33 6.42 -23.89
CA ASN A 162 7.62 7.03 -23.61
C ASN A 162 8.13 6.78 -22.16
N VAL A 163 8.02 5.54 -21.68
CA VAL A 163 8.30 5.19 -20.27
C VAL A 163 9.55 4.30 -20.16
N LYS A 164 10.40 4.54 -19.15
CA LYS A 164 11.52 3.65 -18.77
C LYS A 164 10.96 2.39 -18.08
N LEU A 165 11.45 1.21 -18.45
CA LEU A 165 11.07 -0.05 -17.80
C LEU A 165 11.99 -0.33 -16.61
N ASP A 166 11.55 -0.03 -15.40
CA ASP A 166 12.17 -0.47 -14.14
C ASP A 166 11.23 -1.41 -13.37
N SER A 167 11.73 -2.05 -12.30
CA SER A 167 10.98 -3.06 -11.54
C SER A 167 9.59 -2.59 -11.10
N GLY A 168 9.47 -1.36 -10.60
CA GLY A 168 8.19 -0.80 -10.17
C GLY A 168 7.24 -0.50 -11.33
N THR A 169 7.76 0.09 -12.42
CA THR A 169 6.99 0.34 -13.64
C THR A 169 6.51 -0.97 -14.28
N MET A 170 7.33 -2.02 -14.21
CA MET A 170 7.07 -3.33 -14.79
C MET A 170 5.92 -4.06 -14.10
N GLU A 171 5.87 -3.99 -12.76
CA GLU A 171 4.78 -4.55 -11.96
C GLU A 171 3.43 -3.86 -12.28
N LEU A 172 3.48 -2.53 -12.47
CA LEU A 172 2.31 -1.73 -12.82
C LEU A 172 1.88 -1.98 -14.28
N LEU A 173 2.84 -2.13 -15.20
CA LEU A 173 2.59 -2.45 -16.61
C LEU A 173 1.94 -3.82 -16.79
N ARG A 174 2.30 -4.85 -16.02
CA ARG A 174 1.66 -6.18 -16.07
C ARG A 174 0.14 -6.11 -16.04
N ARG A 175 -0.43 -5.14 -15.32
CA ARG A 175 -1.88 -4.92 -15.20
C ARG A 175 -2.52 -4.34 -16.48
N PHE A 176 -1.74 -3.69 -17.34
CA PHE A 176 -2.16 -3.10 -18.62
C PHE A 176 -1.71 -3.93 -19.84
N LEU A 177 -0.91 -4.98 -19.63
CA LEU A 177 -0.34 -5.86 -20.67
C LEU A 177 -1.29 -6.97 -21.14
N TYR A 178 -2.60 -6.76 -21.04
CA TYR A 178 -3.59 -7.60 -21.71
C TYR A 178 -3.80 -7.18 -23.17
N LEU A 179 -3.51 -5.94 -23.56
CA LEU A 179 -3.55 -5.49 -24.96
C LEU A 179 -2.56 -6.21 -25.91
N PRO A 180 -1.31 -6.55 -25.52
CA PRO A 180 -0.40 -7.40 -26.29
C PRO A 180 -0.91 -8.81 -26.55
N LEU A 181 -1.74 -9.34 -25.65
CA LEU A 181 -2.42 -10.60 -25.88
C LEU A 181 -3.56 -10.48 -26.90
N VAL A 182 -4.11 -9.28 -27.15
CA VAL A 182 -5.17 -9.09 -28.16
C VAL A 182 -4.67 -9.42 -29.55
N PHE A 183 -3.50 -8.88 -29.92
CA PHE A 183 -2.83 -9.24 -31.17
C PHE A 183 -2.61 -10.76 -31.24
N TRP A 184 -2.16 -11.36 -30.14
CA TRP A 184 -1.91 -12.79 -30.06
C TRP A 184 -3.18 -13.64 -30.19
N VAL A 185 -4.29 -13.21 -29.58
CA VAL A 185 -5.61 -13.87 -29.65
C VAL A 185 -6.18 -13.80 -31.06
N ILE A 186 -6.03 -12.65 -31.74
CA ILE A 186 -6.45 -12.50 -33.15
C ILE A 186 -5.67 -13.48 -34.04
N ILE A 187 -4.35 -13.56 -33.84
CA ILE A 187 -3.49 -14.47 -34.59
C ILE A 187 -3.79 -15.93 -34.27
N LEU A 188 -4.00 -16.28 -33.00
CA LEU A 188 -4.45 -17.60 -32.59
C LEU A 188 -5.78 -17.98 -33.25
N GLY A 189 -6.74 -17.07 -33.30
CA GLY A 189 -8.02 -17.26 -33.99
C GLY A 189 -7.84 -17.52 -35.49
N LEU A 190 -6.93 -16.79 -36.15
CA LEU A 190 -6.57 -17.04 -37.55
C LEU A 190 -5.90 -18.41 -37.75
N GLY A 191 -5.07 -18.84 -36.79
CA GLY A 191 -4.40 -20.14 -36.82
C GLY A 191 -5.38 -21.29 -36.65
N ILE A 192 -6.30 -21.17 -35.69
CA ILE A 192 -7.40 -22.12 -35.49
C ILE A 192 -8.29 -22.19 -36.74
N PHE A 193 -8.62 -21.05 -37.34
CA PHE A 193 -9.40 -20.98 -38.57
C PHE A 193 -8.67 -21.66 -39.74
N TRP A 194 -7.37 -21.45 -39.87
CA TRP A 194 -6.57 -22.11 -40.89
C TRP A 194 -6.57 -23.64 -40.70
N ILE A 195 -6.39 -24.11 -39.47
CA ILE A 195 -6.47 -25.55 -39.13
C ILE A 195 -7.86 -26.11 -39.46
N TYR A 196 -8.93 -25.39 -39.10
CA TYR A 196 -10.31 -25.74 -39.47
C TYR A 196 -10.48 -25.88 -40.99
N SER A 197 -9.93 -24.94 -41.76
CA SER A 197 -10.01 -24.96 -43.23
C SER A 197 -9.29 -26.15 -43.88
N LYS A 198 -8.40 -26.83 -43.13
CA LYS A 198 -7.69 -28.04 -43.58
C LYS A 198 -8.40 -29.32 -43.18
N ASN A 199 -9.01 -29.39 -41.99
CA ASN A 199 -9.76 -30.58 -41.55
C ASN A 199 -10.77 -30.24 -40.42
N LYS A 200 -12.05 -30.54 -40.64
CA LYS A 200 -13.12 -30.28 -39.67
C LYS A 200 -12.96 -31.06 -38.35
N TYR A 201 -12.38 -32.26 -38.37
CA TYR A 201 -12.23 -33.08 -37.17
C TYR A 201 -11.09 -32.60 -36.26
N ILE A 202 -10.02 -32.07 -36.85
CA ILE A 202 -8.94 -31.39 -36.12
C ILE A 202 -9.47 -30.12 -35.43
N SER A 203 -10.55 -29.53 -35.94
CA SER A 203 -11.17 -28.35 -35.34
C SER A 203 -11.98 -28.62 -34.06
N TYR A 204 -12.59 -29.79 -33.92
CA TYR A 204 -13.27 -30.13 -32.67
C TYR A 204 -12.26 -30.28 -31.52
N LEU A 205 -11.07 -30.79 -31.82
CA LEU A 205 -9.94 -30.81 -30.90
C LEU A 205 -9.40 -29.42 -30.57
N SER A 206 -9.41 -28.47 -31.52
CA SER A 206 -8.96 -27.09 -31.26
C SER A 206 -9.93 -26.27 -30.40
N LEU A 207 -11.21 -26.66 -30.32
CA LEU A 207 -12.18 -26.07 -29.39
C LEU A 207 -11.95 -26.49 -27.93
N ILE A 208 -11.27 -27.61 -27.69
CA ILE A 208 -10.88 -28.07 -26.34
C ILE A 208 -9.75 -27.20 -25.77
N ILE A 209 -8.91 -26.63 -26.65
CA ILE A 209 -7.72 -25.85 -26.25
C ILE A 209 -8.10 -24.61 -25.41
N PRO A 210 -9.04 -23.75 -25.81
CA PRO A 210 -9.52 -22.64 -24.97
C PRO A 210 -10.06 -23.10 -23.61
N PHE A 211 -10.76 -24.23 -23.56
CA PHE A 211 -11.33 -24.77 -22.32
C PHE A 211 -10.26 -25.33 -21.36
N VAL A 212 -9.22 -25.98 -21.89
CA VAL A 212 -8.06 -26.43 -21.09
C VAL A 212 -7.24 -25.24 -20.59
N LEU A 213 -7.00 -24.24 -21.45
CA LEU A 213 -6.31 -23.01 -21.06
C LEU A 213 -7.07 -22.28 -19.95
N LEU A 214 -8.39 -22.31 -19.99
CA LEU A 214 -9.23 -21.73 -18.96
C LEU A 214 -9.11 -22.42 -17.61
N ILE A 215 -9.29 -23.73 -17.59
CA ILE A 215 -9.20 -24.53 -16.36
C ILE A 215 -7.81 -24.34 -15.73
N ARG A 216 -6.76 -24.38 -16.55
CA ARG A 216 -5.38 -24.22 -16.08
C ARG A 216 -5.10 -22.83 -15.49
N ASN A 217 -5.78 -21.79 -15.97
CA ASN A 217 -5.57 -20.42 -15.52
C ASN A 217 -6.65 -19.95 -14.53
N TYR A 218 -7.60 -20.80 -14.11
CA TYR A 218 -8.75 -20.41 -13.30
C TYR A 218 -8.38 -19.68 -11.99
N ASP A 219 -7.33 -20.12 -11.31
CA ASP A 219 -6.88 -19.46 -10.08
C ASP A 219 -6.26 -18.08 -10.36
N ALA A 220 -5.56 -17.94 -11.49
CA ALA A 220 -5.10 -16.65 -11.98
C ALA A 220 -6.25 -15.76 -12.47
N LEU A 221 -7.47 -16.29 -12.63
CA LEU A 221 -8.65 -15.57 -13.06
C LEU A 221 -9.50 -15.04 -11.90
N TYR A 222 -9.20 -15.49 -10.68
CA TYR A 222 -10.00 -15.26 -9.48
C TYR A 222 -9.30 -14.34 -8.47
N TYR A 223 -8.58 -13.32 -8.95
CA TYR A 223 -7.85 -12.36 -8.09
C TYR A 223 -8.74 -11.41 -7.28
N ARG A 224 -10.08 -11.44 -7.44
CA ARG A 224 -11.02 -10.63 -6.61
C ARG A 224 -10.87 -10.93 -5.11
N HIS A 225 -10.35 -12.11 -4.77
CA HIS A 225 -10.08 -12.53 -3.40
C HIS A 225 -8.73 -12.07 -2.84
N GLN A 226 -7.93 -11.35 -3.62
CA GLN A 226 -6.56 -10.98 -3.26
C GLN A 226 -6.35 -9.48 -3.23
N PHE A 227 -7.43 -8.71 -3.38
CA PHE A 227 -7.34 -7.26 -3.45
C PHE A 227 -7.39 -6.65 -2.05
N VAL A 228 -6.22 -6.58 -1.41
CA VAL A 228 -6.06 -6.07 -0.04
C VAL A 228 -6.65 -4.66 0.13
N PHE A 229 -6.54 -3.81 -0.89
CA PHE A 229 -7.10 -2.46 -0.90
C PHE A 229 -8.63 -2.44 -0.80
N TYR A 230 -9.30 -3.53 -1.18
CA TYR A 230 -10.74 -3.68 -0.98
C TYR A 230 -11.12 -3.87 0.47
N ASP A 231 -10.38 -4.72 1.19
CA ASP A 231 -10.61 -4.95 2.62
C ASP A 231 -10.26 -3.69 3.40
N TYR A 232 -9.18 -3.01 3.01
CA TYR A 232 -8.78 -1.73 3.58
C TYR A 232 -9.84 -0.66 3.43
N ALA A 233 -10.33 -0.42 2.21
CA ALA A 233 -11.36 0.59 1.97
C ALA A 233 -12.66 0.26 2.74
N LYS A 234 -13.02 -1.03 2.85
CA LYS A 234 -14.14 -1.46 3.69
C LYS A 234 -13.92 -1.17 5.17
N ASN A 235 -12.72 -1.45 5.69
CA ASN A 235 -12.38 -1.16 7.08
C ASN A 235 -12.44 0.34 7.34
N ILE A 236 -11.88 1.18 6.45
CA ILE A 236 -11.97 2.64 6.56
C ILE A 236 -13.42 3.11 6.63
N LEU A 237 -14.27 2.67 5.69
CA LEU A 237 -15.67 3.08 5.67
C LEU A 237 -16.48 2.57 6.86
N ARG A 238 -16.02 1.53 7.57
CA ARG A 238 -16.64 1.05 8.82
C ARG A 238 -16.13 1.78 10.04
N SER A 239 -14.85 2.12 10.07
CA SER A 239 -14.21 2.81 11.18
C SER A 239 -14.54 4.29 11.26
N LEU A 240 -14.89 4.95 10.15
CA LEU A 240 -15.17 6.38 10.15
C LEU A 240 -16.52 6.70 10.83
N PRO A 241 -16.57 7.68 11.75
CA PRO A 241 -17.84 8.18 12.29
C PRO A 241 -18.75 8.74 11.20
N GLU A 242 -20.04 8.85 11.51
CA GLU A 242 -21.01 9.47 10.61
C GLU A 242 -20.63 10.91 10.23
N ASN A 243 -20.94 11.30 9.00
CA ASN A 243 -20.71 12.66 8.48
C ASN A 243 -19.25 13.13 8.63
N SER A 244 -18.30 12.26 8.24
CA SER A 244 -16.87 12.55 8.29
C SER A 244 -16.35 13.04 6.93
N LEU A 245 -15.30 13.86 6.96
CA LEU A 245 -14.49 14.19 5.80
C LEU A 245 -13.24 13.31 5.78
N LEU A 246 -13.01 12.60 4.68
CA LEU A 246 -11.84 11.75 4.46
C LEU A 246 -10.97 12.30 3.34
N PHE A 247 -9.75 12.68 3.68
CA PHE A 247 -8.67 12.84 2.71
C PHE A 247 -7.97 11.50 2.48
N SER A 248 -7.64 11.18 1.22
CA SER A 248 -6.79 10.04 0.87
C SER A 248 -5.53 10.51 0.16
N ASP A 249 -4.41 9.85 0.47
CA ASP A 249 -3.11 10.15 -0.11
C ASP A 249 -2.37 8.90 -0.58
N ARG A 250 -1.86 8.97 -1.81
CA ARG A 250 -0.90 8.02 -2.42
C ARG A 250 -1.38 6.57 -2.39
N ALA A 251 -2.67 6.37 -2.62
CA ALA A 251 -3.29 5.06 -2.60
C ALA A 251 -4.24 4.89 -3.80
N ASP A 252 -3.74 5.05 -5.03
CA ASP A 252 -4.56 5.05 -6.25
C ASP A 252 -5.58 3.89 -6.26
N GLU A 253 -5.14 2.66 -5.94
CA GLU A 253 -6.01 1.49 -5.85
C GLU A 253 -7.12 1.64 -4.80
N MET A 254 -6.79 2.16 -3.62
CA MET A 254 -7.75 2.41 -2.55
C MET A 254 -8.72 3.54 -2.93
N GLU A 255 -8.24 4.61 -3.56
CA GLU A 255 -9.04 5.75 -4.00
C GLU A 255 -10.12 5.28 -4.97
N PHE A 256 -9.78 4.40 -5.92
CA PHE A 256 -10.74 3.76 -6.82
C PHE A 256 -11.72 2.84 -6.09
N VAL A 257 -11.29 2.09 -5.07
CA VAL A 257 -12.21 1.24 -4.31
C VAL A 257 -13.17 2.08 -3.48
N LEU A 258 -12.67 3.05 -2.71
CA LEU A 258 -13.52 3.94 -1.91
C LEU A 258 -14.56 4.58 -2.80
N SER A 259 -14.12 5.09 -3.94
CA SER A 259 -14.96 5.62 -4.99
C SER A 259 -16.03 4.64 -5.49
N TYR A 260 -15.65 3.40 -5.77
CA TYR A 260 -16.62 2.37 -6.16
C TYR A 260 -17.64 2.09 -5.03
N LEU A 261 -17.18 1.93 -3.78
CA LEU A 261 -18.05 1.62 -2.64
C LEU A 261 -19.00 2.79 -2.33
N LEU A 262 -18.48 4.02 -2.32
CA LEU A 262 -19.26 5.22 -2.08
C LEU A 262 -20.24 5.45 -3.22
N TYR A 263 -19.78 5.61 -4.46
CA TYR A 263 -20.66 6.14 -5.51
C TYR A 263 -21.37 5.05 -6.32
N ALA A 264 -20.72 3.91 -6.56
CA ALA A 264 -21.32 2.85 -7.36
C ALA A 264 -22.21 1.91 -6.53
N GLU A 265 -21.78 1.53 -5.33
CA GLU A 265 -22.56 0.72 -4.38
C GLU A 265 -23.40 1.56 -3.42
N LYS A 266 -23.27 2.89 -3.42
CA LYS A 266 -24.03 3.81 -2.56
C LYS A 266 -23.85 3.55 -1.06
N ARG A 267 -22.70 3.03 -0.65
CA ARG A 267 -22.37 2.86 0.78
C ARG A 267 -21.98 4.21 1.38
N ARG A 268 -22.24 4.41 2.67
CA ARG A 268 -21.74 5.55 3.47
C ARG A 268 -21.79 6.90 2.74
N GLN A 269 -22.95 7.25 2.19
CA GLN A 269 -23.16 8.52 1.47
C GLN A 269 -22.96 9.76 2.34
N ASP A 270 -22.92 9.57 3.65
CA ASP A 270 -22.59 10.60 4.65
C ASP A 270 -21.10 10.97 4.64
N ILE A 271 -20.21 10.12 4.11
CA ILE A 271 -18.78 10.40 4.07
C ILE A 271 -18.44 11.26 2.85
N GLU A 272 -17.85 12.42 3.11
CA GLU A 272 -17.23 13.23 2.07
C GLU A 272 -15.81 12.73 1.81
N PHE A 273 -15.49 12.46 0.55
CA PHE A 273 -14.22 11.85 0.15
C PHE A 273 -13.45 12.74 -0.83
N ILE A 274 -12.21 13.06 -0.47
CA ILE A 274 -11.28 13.86 -1.28
C ILE A 274 -9.97 13.10 -1.45
N ASP A 275 -9.56 12.90 -2.70
CA ASP A 275 -8.31 12.22 -3.03
C ASP A 275 -7.18 13.22 -3.35
N CYS A 276 -5.94 12.82 -3.13
CA CYS A 276 -4.76 13.66 -3.28
C CYS A 276 -4.43 14.07 -4.72
N ASN A 277 -4.99 13.35 -5.69
CA ASN A 277 -4.70 13.54 -7.11
C ASN A 277 -5.84 14.23 -7.85
N ALA A 278 -6.98 14.43 -7.20
CA ALA A 278 -8.26 14.70 -7.85
C ALA A 278 -8.54 13.70 -8.99
N ALA A 279 -8.13 12.45 -8.81
CA ALA A 279 -8.30 11.38 -9.78
C ALA A 279 -9.76 10.89 -9.82
N VAL A 280 -10.45 11.01 -8.69
CA VAL A 280 -11.82 10.53 -8.49
C VAL A 280 -12.69 11.60 -7.85
N SER A 281 -12.20 12.34 -6.88
CA SER A 281 -12.89 13.50 -6.30
C SER A 281 -12.70 14.77 -7.15
N LYS A 282 -13.59 15.74 -6.98
CA LYS A 282 -13.44 17.06 -7.60
C LYS A 282 -12.15 17.70 -7.10
N SER A 283 -11.37 18.29 -8.02
CA SER A 283 -10.14 19.00 -7.62
C SER A 283 -10.46 20.21 -6.76
N ILE A 284 -10.01 20.17 -5.51
CA ILE A 284 -10.03 21.31 -4.59
C ILE A 284 -8.73 22.13 -4.64
N TYR A 285 -7.73 21.68 -5.40
CA TYR A 285 -6.37 22.24 -5.42
C TYR A 285 -6.14 23.22 -6.59
N GLY A 286 -7.15 23.44 -7.43
CA GLY A 286 -7.12 24.33 -8.59
C GLY A 286 -6.76 23.64 -9.92
N ASP A 287 -7.08 24.30 -11.03
CA ASP A 287 -7.05 23.70 -12.38
C ASP A 287 -5.66 23.34 -12.88
N ASN A 288 -4.62 24.03 -12.40
CA ASN A 288 -3.23 23.75 -12.82
C ASN A 288 -2.54 22.71 -11.94
N TYR A 289 -3.20 22.22 -10.89
CA TYR A 289 -2.61 21.39 -9.86
C TYR A 289 -1.94 20.12 -10.41
N TYR A 290 -2.53 19.48 -11.42
CA TYR A 290 -1.99 18.27 -12.04
C TYR A 290 -0.69 18.51 -12.83
N ARG A 291 -0.33 19.77 -13.12
CA ARG A 291 0.92 20.12 -13.83
C ARG A 291 2.08 20.39 -12.87
N ILE A 292 1.79 20.48 -11.58
CA ILE A 292 2.75 20.84 -10.53
C ILE A 292 3.25 19.55 -9.89
N TRP A 293 4.56 19.48 -9.66
CA TRP A 293 5.25 18.28 -9.20
C TRP A 293 6.05 18.53 -7.93
N GLY A 294 6.30 17.46 -7.18
CA GLY A 294 7.24 17.47 -6.06
C GLY A 294 6.85 18.45 -4.94
N PRO A 295 7.84 19.08 -4.28
CA PRO A 295 7.59 19.95 -3.13
C PRO A 295 6.60 21.11 -3.38
N PRO A 296 6.62 21.81 -4.54
CA PRO A 296 5.57 22.79 -4.88
C PRO A 296 4.15 22.23 -4.81
N ARG A 297 3.93 21.00 -5.29
CA ARG A 297 2.61 20.35 -5.26
C ARG A 297 2.17 20.06 -3.82
N LEU A 298 3.10 19.57 -2.99
CA LEU A 298 2.84 19.29 -1.58
C LEU A 298 2.51 20.57 -0.80
N ARG A 299 3.18 21.69 -1.10
CA ARG A 299 2.86 23.00 -0.49
C ARG A 299 1.44 23.46 -0.79
N ILE A 300 0.98 23.30 -2.03
CA ILE A 300 -0.40 23.64 -2.40
C ILE A 300 -1.40 22.76 -1.65
N ARG A 301 -1.16 21.44 -1.61
CA ARG A 301 -2.01 20.51 -0.85
C ARG A 301 -2.10 20.92 0.61
N GLU A 302 -0.93 21.07 1.24
CA GLU A 302 -0.84 21.41 2.66
C GLU A 302 -1.61 22.71 2.96
N GLN A 303 -1.46 23.74 2.12
CA GLN A 303 -2.17 25.01 2.29
C GLN A 303 -3.70 24.83 2.17
N VAL A 304 -4.16 24.14 1.11
CA VAL A 304 -5.59 23.96 0.83
C VAL A 304 -6.24 23.07 1.90
N GLU A 305 -5.66 21.92 2.20
CA GLU A 305 -6.19 20.96 3.15
C GLU A 305 -6.21 21.54 4.57
N LYS A 306 -5.15 22.25 5.01
CA LYS A 306 -5.17 22.99 6.29
C LYS A 306 -6.30 24.02 6.33
N GLY A 307 -6.50 24.72 5.22
CA GLY A 307 -7.61 25.68 5.08
C GLY A 307 -8.98 25.03 5.29
N ILE A 308 -9.19 23.84 4.73
CA ILE A 308 -10.43 23.07 4.89
C ILE A 308 -10.55 22.54 6.32
N ILE A 309 -9.51 21.88 6.83
CA ILE A 309 -9.47 21.31 8.20
C ILE A 309 -9.81 22.37 9.26
N ASN A 310 -9.32 23.60 9.08
CA ASN A 310 -9.56 24.68 10.04
C ASN A 310 -10.98 25.27 9.99
N ARG A 311 -11.73 25.06 8.91
CA ARG A 311 -13.06 25.64 8.69
C ARG A 311 -14.20 24.64 8.87
N VAL A 312 -13.94 23.37 8.58
CA VAL A 312 -14.97 22.32 8.64
C VAL A 312 -15.19 21.87 10.08
N GLU A 313 -16.45 21.88 10.51
CA GLU A 313 -16.82 21.43 11.87
C GLU A 313 -16.82 19.91 12.00
N LYS A 314 -17.13 19.22 10.88
CA LYS A 314 -17.21 17.76 10.80
C LYS A 314 -15.86 17.09 11.09
N PRO A 315 -15.82 15.86 11.63
CA PRO A 315 -14.57 15.12 11.86
C PRO A 315 -13.77 14.98 10.56
N VAL A 316 -12.46 15.23 10.62
CA VAL A 316 -11.58 15.14 9.45
C VAL A 316 -10.54 14.05 9.67
N TYR A 317 -10.46 13.16 8.70
CA TYR A 317 -9.58 12.01 8.70
C TYR A 317 -8.70 12.00 7.46
N TYR A 318 -7.60 11.28 7.58
CA TYR A 318 -6.55 11.19 6.58
C TYR A 318 -6.15 9.72 6.42
N ALA A 319 -6.37 9.14 5.25
CA ALA A 319 -5.85 7.81 4.92
C ALA A 319 -4.58 7.96 4.08
N THR A 320 -3.46 7.50 4.60
CA THR A 320 -2.16 7.62 3.92
C THR A 320 -1.20 6.53 4.37
N PHE A 321 -0.35 6.08 3.45
CA PHE A 321 0.77 5.21 3.76
C PHE A 321 2.04 5.99 4.15
N LEU A 322 2.04 7.32 4.00
CA LEU A 322 3.20 8.20 4.19
C LEU A 322 2.78 9.45 4.98
N PRO A 323 2.51 9.32 6.29
CA PRO A 323 1.94 10.40 7.11
C PRO A 323 2.80 11.67 7.17
N GLU A 324 4.12 11.53 7.00
CA GLU A 324 5.11 12.61 7.11
C GLU A 324 5.19 13.51 5.87
N GLN A 325 4.55 13.16 4.75
CA GLN A 325 4.67 13.93 3.50
C GLN A 325 3.89 15.24 3.48
N VAL A 326 2.78 15.31 4.23
CA VAL A 326 1.96 16.52 4.33
C VAL A 326 1.95 16.95 5.78
N ASN A 327 2.53 18.12 6.05
CA ASN A 327 2.78 18.64 7.40
C ASN A 327 1.51 19.18 8.05
N ILE A 328 0.56 18.28 8.30
CA ILE A 328 -0.69 18.51 9.03
C ILE A 328 -0.58 17.72 10.34
N PRO A 329 -0.83 18.33 11.51
CA PRO A 329 -0.91 17.60 12.76
C PRO A 329 -1.93 16.47 12.67
N LYS A 330 -1.47 15.25 12.93
CA LYS A 330 -2.24 14.03 12.77
C LYS A 330 -1.98 13.09 13.93
N ILE A 331 -3.02 12.40 14.39
CA ILE A 331 -2.88 11.27 15.32
C ILE A 331 -3.30 10.00 14.59
N ASN A 332 -2.42 9.01 14.57
CA ASN A 332 -2.72 7.71 13.97
C ASN A 332 -3.76 6.97 14.82
N LEU A 333 -4.90 6.63 14.22
CA LEU A 333 -5.91 5.74 14.81
C LEU A 333 -6.04 4.46 14.00
N GLY A 334 -4.92 4.05 13.42
CA GLY A 334 -4.75 2.79 12.75
C GLY A 334 -4.66 2.83 11.26
N LEU A 335 -5.77 2.44 10.63
CA LEU A 335 -5.90 2.42 9.18
C LEU A 335 -6.14 3.85 8.64
N VAL A 336 -6.39 4.81 9.53
CA VAL A 336 -6.56 6.24 9.22
C VAL A 336 -5.98 7.11 10.34
N TYR A 337 -5.75 8.38 10.02
CA TYR A 337 -5.26 9.40 10.95
C TYR A 337 -6.35 10.45 11.18
N ILE A 338 -6.52 10.96 12.40
CA ILE A 338 -7.33 12.15 12.64
C ILE A 338 -6.50 13.39 12.30
N ALA A 339 -7.06 14.31 11.53
CA ALA A 339 -6.45 15.60 11.20
C ALA A 339 -7.25 16.73 11.86
N LYS A 340 -6.82 17.19 13.04
CA LYS A 340 -7.36 18.36 13.76
C LYS A 340 -6.25 19.03 14.58
N PRO A 341 -6.41 20.31 14.99
CA PRO A 341 -5.47 20.94 15.93
C PRO A 341 -5.32 20.08 17.18
N ILE A 342 -4.08 19.85 17.62
CA ILE A 342 -3.70 18.99 18.76
C ILE A 342 -4.50 19.38 20.02
N ASP A 343 -4.83 20.66 20.14
CA ASP A 343 -5.49 21.30 21.28
C ASP A 343 -6.98 20.94 21.42
N ARG A 344 -7.60 20.34 20.39
CA ARG A 344 -9.02 19.91 20.39
C ARG A 344 -9.23 18.41 20.59
N LEU A 345 -8.16 17.65 20.81
CA LEU A 345 -8.19 16.18 20.89
C LEU A 345 -8.32 15.65 22.32
N THR A 346 -8.62 16.50 23.30
CA THR A 346 -8.49 16.19 24.73
C THR A 346 -9.44 15.11 25.27
N ASN A 347 -10.45 14.66 24.51
CA ASN A 347 -11.46 13.69 24.99
C ASN A 347 -11.77 12.54 24.02
N LEU A 348 -10.95 12.30 23.00
CA LEU A 348 -11.15 11.13 22.12
C LEU A 348 -10.09 10.09 22.46
N TYR A 349 -10.49 9.04 23.19
CA TYR A 349 -9.73 7.80 23.07
C TYR A 349 -9.88 7.31 21.63
N PRO A 350 -8.77 7.11 20.90
CA PRO A 350 -8.77 6.66 19.50
C PRO A 350 -9.67 5.48 19.18
N TRP A 351 -9.88 4.63 20.17
CA TRP A 351 -10.46 3.30 20.04
C TRP A 351 -11.95 3.24 20.29
N ASP A 352 -12.49 4.25 20.98
CA ASP A 352 -13.88 4.24 21.44
C ASP A 352 -14.90 4.28 20.29
N PHE A 353 -14.50 4.73 19.10
CA PHE A 353 -15.37 4.81 17.94
C PHE A 353 -15.09 3.74 16.87
N ILE A 354 -14.04 2.92 17.01
CA ILE A 354 -13.73 1.89 16.03
C ILE A 354 -14.55 0.63 16.38
N PRO A 355 -15.50 0.20 15.54
CA PRO A 355 -16.26 -1.03 15.78
C PRO A 355 -15.35 -2.24 15.49
N TRP A 356 -14.59 -2.67 16.49
CA TRP A 356 -13.58 -3.72 16.38
C TRP A 356 -14.12 -5.09 15.97
N ASP A 357 -15.38 -5.34 16.30
CA ASP A 357 -16.17 -6.50 15.89
C ASP A 357 -16.48 -6.51 14.38
N GLU A 358 -16.38 -5.36 13.70
CA GLU A 358 -16.68 -5.23 12.28
C GLU A 358 -15.44 -5.09 11.37
N ILE A 359 -14.23 -5.14 11.91
CA ILE A 359 -13.01 -5.03 11.09
C ILE A 359 -12.82 -6.33 10.28
N TYR A 360 -12.79 -6.19 8.95
CA TYR A 360 -12.45 -7.27 8.05
C TYR A 360 -10.96 -7.60 8.15
N SER A 361 -10.65 -8.89 8.24
CA SER A 361 -9.27 -9.35 8.05
C SER A 361 -8.80 -8.99 6.64
N LEU A 362 -7.58 -8.44 6.56
CA LEU A 362 -6.95 -8.19 5.28
C LEU A 362 -6.56 -9.51 4.62
N ARG A 363 -6.99 -9.74 3.37
CA ARG A 363 -6.65 -10.94 2.60
C ARG A 363 -5.22 -10.84 2.06
N LYS A 364 -4.39 -11.85 2.37
CA LYS A 364 -2.96 -11.87 2.03
C LYS A 364 -2.79 -11.65 0.52
N PRO A 365 -2.03 -10.64 0.10
CA PRO A 365 -1.78 -10.40 -1.32
C PRO A 365 -0.84 -11.50 -1.83
N VAL A 366 -1.03 -11.89 -3.09
CA VAL A 366 -0.15 -12.89 -3.72
C VAL A 366 1.22 -12.31 -4.08
N GLU A 367 1.27 -11.02 -4.40
CA GLU A 367 2.50 -10.25 -4.55
C GLU A 367 2.47 -9.08 -3.56
N SER A 368 3.49 -8.97 -2.70
CA SER A 368 3.55 -7.92 -1.68
C SER A 368 4.33 -6.72 -2.20
N ASP A 369 3.61 -5.69 -2.61
CA ASP A 369 4.21 -4.38 -2.86
C ASP A 369 4.39 -3.59 -1.54
N ILE A 370 5.20 -2.52 -1.58
CA ILE A 370 5.50 -1.70 -0.41
C ILE A 370 4.24 -1.06 0.24
N ARG A 371 3.20 -0.76 -0.54
CA ARG A 371 1.95 -0.17 -0.03
C ARG A 371 1.13 -1.23 0.71
N ALA A 372 1.02 -2.43 0.14
CA ALA A 372 0.37 -3.57 0.78
C ALA A 372 1.08 -3.93 2.09
N VAL A 373 2.41 -3.95 2.09
CA VAL A 373 3.22 -4.13 3.30
C VAL A 373 2.87 -3.10 4.37
N ASN A 374 2.90 -1.80 4.05
CA ASN A 374 2.56 -0.74 4.99
C ASN A 374 1.15 -0.91 5.59
N LEU A 375 0.19 -1.32 4.75
CA LEU A 375 -1.17 -1.57 5.18
C LEU A 375 -1.28 -2.71 6.20
N TYR A 376 -0.62 -3.85 5.95
CA TYR A 376 -0.59 -4.97 6.90
C TYR A 376 0.05 -4.57 8.23
N ASN A 377 1.14 -3.79 8.16
CA ASN A 377 1.82 -3.31 9.34
C ASN A 377 0.91 -2.47 10.21
N SER A 378 0.22 -1.49 9.62
CA SER A 378 -0.75 -0.67 10.33
C SER A 378 -1.88 -1.53 10.91
N TYR A 379 -2.43 -2.46 10.12
CA TYR A 379 -3.49 -3.37 10.59
C TYR A 379 -3.06 -4.22 11.79
N PHE A 380 -1.89 -4.86 11.73
CA PHE A 380 -1.44 -5.72 12.80
C PHE A 380 -1.01 -4.95 14.05
N GLN A 381 -0.41 -3.76 13.88
CA GLN A 381 -0.14 -2.87 15.01
C GLN A 381 -1.43 -2.49 15.74
N LEU A 382 -2.48 -2.18 15.01
CA LEU A 382 -3.79 -1.88 15.60
C LEU A 382 -4.40 -3.04 16.36
N MET A 383 -4.46 -4.20 15.72
CA MET A 383 -5.01 -5.39 16.36
C MET A 383 -4.22 -5.74 17.61
N SER A 384 -2.91 -5.47 17.63
CA SER A 384 -2.12 -5.67 18.84
C SER A 384 -2.51 -4.72 19.98
N GLU A 385 -2.67 -3.42 19.70
CA GLU A 385 -3.10 -2.43 20.69
C GLU A 385 -4.49 -2.78 21.22
N TYR A 386 -5.43 -3.13 20.34
CA TYR A 386 -6.77 -3.59 20.73
C TYR A 386 -6.72 -4.79 21.70
N PHE A 387 -5.97 -5.84 21.34
CA PHE A 387 -5.87 -7.02 22.19
C PHE A 387 -5.18 -6.71 23.53
N TYR A 388 -4.20 -5.80 23.54
CA TYR A 388 -3.54 -5.38 24.77
C TYR A 388 -4.50 -4.67 25.73
N GLU A 389 -5.32 -3.74 25.21
CA GLU A 389 -6.34 -3.02 25.99
C GLU A 389 -7.42 -3.96 26.53
N HIS A 390 -7.79 -4.98 25.76
CA HIS A 390 -8.75 -6.02 26.15
C HIS A 390 -8.11 -7.18 26.93
N ASN A 391 -6.99 -6.92 27.63
CA ASN A 391 -6.29 -7.87 28.51
C ASN A 391 -5.86 -9.20 27.85
N SER A 392 -5.70 -9.22 26.53
CA SER A 392 -5.31 -10.39 25.73
C SER A 392 -3.87 -10.25 25.20
N ILE A 393 -2.89 -10.14 26.10
CA ILE A 393 -1.49 -9.82 25.74
C ILE A 393 -0.88 -10.84 24.76
N GLU A 394 -1.19 -12.13 24.87
CA GLU A 394 -0.64 -13.16 23.98
C GLU A 394 -1.14 -13.00 22.53
N LYS A 395 -2.39 -12.57 22.36
CA LYS A 395 -2.92 -12.22 21.03
C LYS A 395 -2.26 -10.94 20.51
N ALA A 396 -2.03 -9.97 21.41
CA ALA A 396 -1.35 -8.72 21.06
C ALA A 396 0.08 -8.95 20.58
N GLU A 397 0.83 -9.79 21.29
CA GLU A 397 2.17 -10.26 20.95
C GLU A 397 2.20 -10.87 19.55
N LYS A 398 1.31 -11.82 19.26
CA LYS A 398 1.21 -12.47 17.96
C LYS A 398 0.92 -11.49 16.81
N MET A 399 0.09 -10.47 17.05
CA MET A 399 -0.17 -9.44 16.04
C MET A 399 1.09 -8.59 15.78
N LEU A 400 1.83 -8.20 16.83
CA LEU A 400 3.07 -7.46 16.67
C LEU A 400 4.17 -8.26 15.96
N GLU A 401 4.25 -9.56 16.21
CA GLU A 401 5.12 -10.47 15.47
C GLU A 401 4.79 -10.43 13.95
N TYR A 402 3.50 -10.50 13.59
CA TYR A 402 3.08 -10.36 12.19
C TYR A 402 3.44 -9.00 11.61
N ALA A 403 3.25 -7.90 12.33
CA ALA A 403 3.67 -6.56 11.85
C ALA A 403 5.19 -6.49 11.58
N ASN A 404 6.00 -7.14 12.41
CA ASN A 404 7.46 -7.10 12.22
C ASN A 404 7.91 -7.87 10.96
N ILE A 405 7.27 -9.00 10.65
CA ILE A 405 7.53 -9.78 9.42
C ILE A 405 7.42 -8.91 8.16
N TYR A 406 6.56 -7.89 8.21
CA TYR A 406 6.29 -7.02 7.08
C TYR A 406 7.06 -5.68 7.14
N TYR A 407 7.41 -5.08 8.30
CA TYR A 407 8.06 -3.74 8.32
C TYR A 407 9.47 -3.60 8.91
N GLY A 408 9.95 -4.51 9.75
CA GLY A 408 11.33 -4.55 10.28
C GLY A 408 11.99 -3.27 10.86
N LYS A 409 11.32 -2.12 11.06
CA LYS A 409 11.99 -0.85 11.44
C LYS A 409 12.38 -0.71 12.91
N LYS A 410 11.57 -1.22 13.85
CA LYS A 410 11.86 -1.29 15.29
C LYS A 410 11.40 -2.65 15.79
N ASP A 411 12.22 -3.32 16.60
CA ASP A 411 11.87 -4.67 17.07
C ASP A 411 10.68 -4.62 18.02
N TRP A 412 9.69 -5.40 17.66
CA TRP A 412 8.41 -5.45 18.33
C TRP A 412 8.49 -5.99 19.76
N ARG A 413 9.53 -6.78 20.09
CA ARG A 413 9.74 -7.36 21.42
C ARG A 413 9.92 -6.30 22.49
N LEU A 414 10.52 -5.14 22.15
CA LEU A 414 10.67 -4.03 23.10
C LEU A 414 9.32 -3.53 23.61
N ARG A 415 8.33 -3.45 22.72
CA ARG A 415 6.97 -3.02 23.05
C ARG A 415 6.25 -4.09 23.87
N VAL A 416 6.37 -5.36 23.48
CA VAL A 416 5.73 -6.48 24.21
C VAL A 416 6.34 -6.69 25.60
N ALA A 417 7.67 -6.54 25.73
CA ALA A 417 8.36 -6.57 27.01
C ALA A 417 7.81 -5.50 27.97
N TYR A 418 7.65 -4.28 27.46
CA TYR A 418 7.06 -3.17 28.22
C TYR A 418 5.62 -3.47 28.64
N TRP A 419 4.79 -4.03 27.75
CA TRP A 419 3.42 -4.44 28.06
C TRP A 419 3.35 -5.52 29.14
N TYR A 420 4.21 -6.54 29.07
CA TYR A 420 4.32 -7.55 30.12
C TYR A 420 4.72 -6.94 31.46
N PHE A 421 5.67 -6.00 31.45
CA PHE A 421 6.09 -5.28 32.65
C PHE A 421 4.96 -4.46 33.27
N GLN A 422 4.18 -3.72 32.46
CA GLN A 422 3.04 -2.93 32.95
C GLN A 422 1.96 -3.80 33.61
N LYS A 423 1.80 -5.04 33.14
CA LYS A 423 0.82 -6.00 33.67
C LYS A 423 1.38 -6.86 34.81
N GLY A 424 2.65 -6.64 35.21
CA GLY A 424 3.30 -7.32 36.32
C GLY A 424 3.92 -8.68 35.98
N TYR A 425 3.90 -9.10 34.71
CA TYR A 425 4.51 -10.36 34.26
C TYR A 425 6.03 -10.20 34.07
N LEU A 426 6.75 -10.02 35.18
CA LEU A 426 8.18 -9.67 35.18
C LEU A 426 9.05 -10.69 34.43
N ASP A 427 8.79 -11.99 34.57
CA ASP A 427 9.59 -13.04 33.91
C ASP A 427 9.41 -13.04 32.39
N LYS A 428 8.19 -12.78 31.90
CA LYS A 428 7.91 -12.63 30.47
C LYS A 428 8.55 -11.35 29.93
N ALA A 429 8.51 -10.26 30.69
CA ALA A 429 9.17 -9.01 30.33
C ALA A 429 10.70 -9.16 30.23
N GLU A 430 11.32 -9.80 31.22
CA GLU A 430 12.74 -10.13 31.22
C GLU A 430 13.12 -10.94 29.98
N LYS A 431 12.38 -12.02 29.70
CA LYS A 431 12.63 -12.85 28.52
C LYS A 431 12.61 -12.03 27.23
N MET A 432 11.58 -11.21 27.03
CA MET A 432 11.43 -10.38 25.83
C MET A 432 12.52 -9.30 25.69
N TYR A 433 12.92 -8.65 26.79
CA TYR A 433 14.03 -7.70 26.76
C TYR A 433 15.37 -8.39 26.46
N ASN A 434 15.61 -9.59 27.00
CA ASN A 434 16.81 -10.37 26.69
C ASN A 434 16.84 -10.79 25.22
N GLU A 435 15.74 -11.33 24.66
CA GLU A 435 15.65 -11.64 23.23
C GLU A 435 15.88 -10.40 22.35
N ALA A 436 15.36 -9.24 22.75
CA ALA A 436 15.61 -7.99 22.05
C ALA A 436 17.10 -7.59 22.09
N LEU A 437 17.76 -7.79 23.23
CA LEU A 437 19.19 -7.51 23.41
C LEU A 437 20.10 -8.53 22.73
N GLU A 438 19.65 -9.76 22.48
CA GLU A 438 20.36 -10.71 21.62
C GLU A 438 20.43 -10.23 20.17
N ILE A 439 19.36 -9.57 19.70
CA ILE A 439 19.30 -8.98 18.34
C ILE A 439 20.14 -7.71 18.28
N ASN A 440 20.02 -6.83 19.27
CA ASN A 440 20.83 -5.63 19.36
C ASN A 440 21.23 -5.32 20.82
N PRO A 441 22.47 -5.66 21.21
CA PRO A 441 22.98 -5.41 22.56
C PRO A 441 23.07 -3.92 22.94
N SER A 442 23.00 -3.03 21.96
CA SER A 442 23.17 -1.58 22.14
C SER A 442 21.85 -0.82 22.35
N TRP A 443 20.71 -1.51 22.47
CA TRP A 443 19.43 -0.85 22.74
C TRP A 443 19.34 -0.34 24.18
N LEU A 444 19.64 0.95 24.33
CA LEU A 444 19.60 1.67 25.62
C LEU A 444 18.24 1.56 26.34
N GLU A 445 17.14 1.68 25.60
CA GLU A 445 15.77 1.53 26.13
C GLU A 445 15.56 0.12 26.71
N ALA A 446 16.07 -0.91 26.04
CA ALA A 446 15.95 -2.30 26.49
C ALA A 446 16.80 -2.55 27.74
N LEU A 447 18.04 -2.07 27.77
CA LEU A 447 18.92 -2.16 28.94
C LEU A 447 18.34 -1.42 30.14
N SER A 448 17.84 -0.20 29.96
CA SER A 448 17.24 0.58 31.05
C SER A 448 16.01 -0.13 31.62
N ASN A 449 15.09 -0.54 30.76
CA ASN A 449 13.86 -1.19 31.20
C ASN A 449 14.09 -2.59 31.78
N LEU A 450 15.03 -3.38 31.24
CA LEU A 450 15.45 -4.65 31.84
C LEU A 450 16.05 -4.44 33.23
N GLY A 451 16.82 -3.37 33.42
CA GLY A 451 17.28 -2.96 34.74
C GLY A 451 16.13 -2.74 35.72
N VAL A 452 15.07 -2.05 35.28
CA VAL A 452 13.88 -1.79 36.12
C VAL A 452 13.12 -3.09 36.41
N VAL A 453 13.05 -4.02 35.45
CA VAL A 453 12.49 -5.37 35.67
C VAL A 453 13.26 -6.10 36.77
N TYR A 454 14.60 -6.12 36.68
CA TYR A 454 15.44 -6.72 37.71
C TYR A 454 15.27 -6.05 39.07
N GLU A 455 15.15 -4.72 39.13
CA GLU A 455 14.84 -4.03 40.38
C GLU A 455 13.52 -4.49 41.01
N ARG A 456 12.46 -4.64 40.20
CA ARG A 456 11.16 -5.13 40.69
C ARG A 456 11.20 -6.59 41.15
N GLN A 457 12.08 -7.39 40.56
CA GLN A 457 12.37 -8.76 41.01
C GLN A 457 13.33 -8.82 42.23
N GLY A 458 13.86 -7.69 42.69
CA GLY A 458 14.84 -7.62 43.80
C GLY A 458 16.29 -7.96 43.39
N ARG A 459 16.54 -8.16 42.10
CA ARG A 459 17.82 -8.53 41.47
C ARG A 459 18.70 -7.30 41.23
N ASN A 460 19.07 -6.62 42.31
CA ASN A 460 19.78 -5.33 42.26
C ASN A 460 21.15 -5.42 41.56
N SER A 461 21.84 -6.56 41.63
CA SER A 461 23.14 -6.77 40.98
C SER A 461 23.01 -6.78 39.46
N GLU A 462 22.04 -7.51 38.92
CA GLU A 462 21.77 -7.51 37.48
C GLU A 462 21.26 -6.14 36.99
N ALA A 463 20.42 -5.46 37.78
CA ALA A 463 19.98 -4.10 37.46
C ALA A 463 21.16 -3.13 37.29
N ILE A 464 22.11 -3.14 38.23
CA ILE A 464 23.34 -2.33 38.15
C ILE A 464 24.12 -2.64 36.87
N ASN A 465 24.23 -3.92 36.50
CA ASN A 465 24.94 -4.32 35.29
C ASN A 465 24.27 -3.77 34.02
N CYS A 466 22.94 -3.84 33.95
CA CYS A 466 22.16 -3.27 32.85
C CYS A 466 22.38 -1.77 32.71
N TYR A 467 22.28 -1.01 33.80
CA TYR A 467 22.50 0.45 33.76
C TYR A 467 23.94 0.82 33.42
N ARG A 468 24.93 0.07 33.94
CA ARG A 468 26.35 0.26 33.57
C ARG A 468 26.60 0.02 32.09
N LYS A 469 26.07 -1.06 31.52
CA LYS A 469 26.15 -1.31 30.08
C LYS A 469 25.53 -0.17 29.28
N ALA A 470 24.36 0.33 29.70
CA ALA A 470 23.72 1.46 29.03
C ALA A 470 24.60 2.74 29.08
N ILE A 471 25.28 2.99 30.20
CA ILE A 471 26.23 4.09 30.37
C ILE A 471 27.50 3.87 29.52
N GLU A 472 28.02 2.64 29.43
CA GLU A 472 29.17 2.31 28.59
C GLU A 472 28.86 2.56 27.11
N ILE A 473 27.66 2.22 26.65
CA ILE A 473 27.20 2.48 25.29
C ILE A 473 26.97 3.97 25.06
N LYS A 474 26.32 4.65 26.02
CA LYS A 474 26.00 6.07 25.95
C LYS A 474 26.34 6.79 27.27
N PRO A 475 27.54 7.39 27.38
CA PRO A 475 28.02 8.00 28.63
C PRO A 475 27.22 9.19 29.16
N ASP A 476 26.37 9.80 28.34
CA ASP A 476 25.47 10.91 28.68
C ASP A 476 24.00 10.44 28.88
N TYR A 477 23.75 9.12 28.95
CA TYR A 477 22.40 8.59 29.12
C TYR A 477 21.87 8.80 30.55
N THR A 478 21.23 9.95 30.74
CA THR A 478 20.80 10.48 32.04
C THR A 478 19.88 9.51 32.80
N GLU A 479 18.99 8.82 32.11
CA GLU A 479 18.04 7.87 32.70
C GLU A 479 18.74 6.67 33.36
N ALA A 480 19.81 6.15 32.75
CA ALA A 480 20.58 5.06 33.34
C ALA A 480 21.34 5.49 34.60
N TYR A 481 21.91 6.69 34.65
CA TYR A 481 22.51 7.21 35.90
C TYR A 481 21.46 7.43 36.98
N PHE A 482 20.29 7.95 36.63
CA PHE A 482 19.21 8.16 37.60
C PHE A 482 18.77 6.83 38.22
N ASN A 483 18.44 5.84 37.39
CA ASN A 483 18.01 4.53 37.86
C ASN A 483 19.12 3.81 38.64
N LEU A 484 20.38 3.91 38.20
CA LEU A 484 21.53 3.39 38.95
C LEU A 484 21.66 4.05 40.34
N GLY A 485 21.45 5.36 40.43
CA GLY A 485 21.41 6.10 41.69
C GLY A 485 20.30 5.62 42.61
N VAL A 486 19.10 5.35 42.07
CA VAL A 486 17.97 4.77 42.81
C VAL A 486 18.30 3.38 43.35
N VAL A 487 18.97 2.51 42.57
CA VAL A 487 19.42 1.20 43.06
C VAL A 487 20.44 1.36 44.19
N TYR A 488 21.43 2.24 44.05
CA TYR A 488 22.40 2.49 45.11
C TYR A 488 21.79 3.10 46.37
N TRP A 489 20.72 3.89 46.21
CA TRP A 489 19.95 4.41 47.32
C TRP A 489 19.31 3.28 48.13
N LYS A 490 18.65 2.33 47.46
CA LYS A 490 18.08 1.13 48.10
C LYS A 490 19.15 0.32 48.84
N LEU A 491 20.35 0.24 48.26
CA LEU A 491 21.51 -0.42 48.86
C LEU A 491 22.26 0.42 49.90
N LYS A 492 21.78 1.64 50.22
CA LYS A 492 22.41 2.60 51.16
C LYS A 492 23.87 2.96 50.82
N LYS A 493 24.28 2.89 49.55
CA LYS A 493 25.63 3.25 49.08
C LYS A 493 25.71 4.75 48.77
N TRP A 494 25.68 5.58 49.80
CA TRP A 494 25.50 7.03 49.69
C TRP A 494 26.54 7.75 48.82
N ASP A 495 27.78 7.28 48.74
CA ASP A 495 28.81 7.88 47.85
C ASP A 495 28.44 7.71 46.38
N LYS A 496 28.03 6.50 46.00
CA LYS A 496 27.64 6.19 44.62
C LYS A 496 26.33 6.85 44.23
N VAL A 497 25.41 7.02 45.18
CA VAL A 497 24.18 7.81 44.98
C VAL A 497 24.52 9.25 44.59
N THR A 498 25.41 9.89 45.34
CA THR A 498 25.85 11.27 45.06
C THR A 498 26.48 11.36 43.68
N GLU A 499 27.43 10.47 43.37
CA GLU A 499 28.09 10.41 42.07
C GLU A 499 27.08 10.28 40.91
N CYS A 500 26.12 9.36 41.02
CA CYS A 500 25.13 9.14 39.98
C CYS A 500 24.21 10.35 39.77
N PHE A 501 23.69 10.95 40.85
CA PHE A 501 22.80 12.10 40.73
C PHE A 501 23.53 13.39 40.35
N GLU A 502 24.80 13.56 40.71
CA GLU A 502 25.64 14.66 40.18
C GLU A 502 25.89 14.50 38.68
N LYS A 503 26.09 13.26 38.19
CA LYS A 503 26.13 12.98 36.74
C LYS A 503 24.81 13.31 36.06
N VAL A 504 23.67 12.96 36.66
CA VAL A 504 22.34 13.36 36.15
C VAL A 504 22.24 14.88 36.01
N LEU A 505 22.66 15.65 37.03
CA LEU A 505 22.61 17.11 36.99
C LEU A 505 23.66 17.75 36.06
N THR A 506 24.76 17.06 35.79
CA THR A 506 25.74 17.49 34.78
C THR A 506 25.11 17.51 33.39
N TYR A 507 24.32 16.47 33.04
CA TYR A 507 23.70 16.33 31.73
C TYR A 507 22.29 16.94 31.65
N ASN A 508 21.57 17.01 32.76
CA ASN A 508 20.25 17.64 32.89
C ASN A 508 20.17 18.48 34.19
N PRO A 509 20.64 19.74 34.15
CA PRO A 509 20.69 20.61 35.33
C PRO A 509 19.34 20.91 35.98
N GLU A 510 18.23 20.75 35.25
CA GLU A 510 16.88 21.01 35.76
C GLU A 510 16.14 19.77 36.28
N HIS A 511 16.82 18.63 36.40
CA HIS A 511 16.22 17.40 36.92
C HIS A 511 15.82 17.51 38.40
N GLN A 512 14.55 17.81 38.67
CA GLN A 512 14.05 18.09 40.02
C GLN A 512 14.23 16.93 41.00
N GLU A 513 13.98 15.69 40.57
CA GLU A 513 14.08 14.52 41.46
C GLU A 513 15.53 14.26 41.91
N ALA A 514 16.50 14.36 41.00
CA ALA A 514 17.92 14.24 41.34
C ALA A 514 18.36 15.32 42.36
N LYS A 515 17.90 16.58 42.20
CA LYS A 515 18.12 17.65 43.20
C LYS A 515 17.56 17.26 44.57
N LYS A 516 16.33 16.73 44.63
CA LYS A 516 15.69 16.26 45.87
C LYS A 516 16.49 15.14 46.54
N PHE A 517 16.85 14.10 45.79
CA PHE A 517 17.63 13.00 46.34
C PHE A 517 18.99 13.46 46.89
N LEU A 518 19.72 14.31 46.18
CA LEU A 518 20.98 14.87 46.65
C LEU A 518 20.83 15.71 47.92
N ALA A 519 19.79 16.53 48.03
CA ALA A 519 19.51 17.30 49.24
C ALA A 519 19.31 16.38 50.46
N ILE A 520 18.58 15.27 50.28
CA ILE A 520 18.36 14.28 51.35
C ILE A 520 19.67 13.56 51.72
N VAL A 521 20.52 13.16 50.76
CA VAL A 521 21.83 12.54 51.08
C VAL A 521 22.70 13.52 51.88
N LYS A 522 22.76 14.79 51.46
CA LYS A 522 23.54 15.83 52.14
C LYS A 522 23.05 16.05 53.58
N GLY A 523 21.73 16.05 53.80
CA GLY A 523 21.14 16.12 55.14
C GLY A 523 21.52 14.91 56.01
N LYS A 524 21.43 13.68 55.48
CA LYS A 524 21.82 12.46 56.22
C LYS A 524 23.30 12.43 56.59
N ARG A 525 24.18 12.95 55.74
CA ARG A 525 25.62 13.04 56.03
C ARG A 525 25.92 14.03 57.16
N LYS A 526 25.25 15.19 57.18
CA LYS A 526 25.42 16.20 58.22
C LYS A 526 25.02 15.69 59.61
N ASN A 527 23.86 15.02 59.70
CA ASN A 527 23.37 14.49 60.97
C ASN A 527 24.22 13.29 61.47
N GLY A 528 24.75 12.45 60.57
CA GLY A 528 25.63 11.34 60.95
C GLY A 528 27.02 11.76 61.43
N THR A 529 27.52 12.93 61.00
CA THR A 529 28.76 13.53 61.52
C THR A 529 28.58 14.16 62.91
N GLU A 530 27.38 14.64 63.25
CA GLU A 530 27.08 15.20 64.58
C GLU A 530 26.94 14.09 65.64
N GLU A 531 26.27 12.98 65.34
CA GLU A 531 26.16 11.82 66.25
C GLU A 531 27.51 11.13 66.53
N THR A 532 28.46 11.18 65.58
CA THR A 532 29.81 10.64 65.77
C THR A 532 30.74 11.59 66.53
N SER A 533 30.46 12.90 66.54
CA SER A 533 31.13 13.86 67.41
C SER A 533 30.62 13.82 68.85
N GLU A 534 29.32 13.59 69.08
CA GLU A 534 28.76 13.44 70.44
C GLU A 534 29.22 12.14 71.12
N LYS A 535 29.33 11.02 70.40
CA LYS A 535 29.85 9.76 70.96
C LYS A 535 31.36 9.73 71.21
N ARG A 536 32.12 10.72 70.75
CA ARG A 536 33.54 10.89 71.08
C ARG A 536 33.81 11.92 72.18
N GLY A 537 32.75 12.56 72.70
CA GLY A 537 32.81 13.60 73.72
C GLY A 537 32.33 13.19 75.12
N HIS A 538 32.16 11.89 75.40
CA HIS A 538 31.79 11.38 76.71
C HIS A 538 32.77 10.34 77.23
#